data_AF-A0A3N5JVN2-F1
#
_entry.id   AF-A0A3N5JVN2-F1
#
_cell.length_a   1.000
_cell.length_b   1.000
_cell.length_c   1.000
_cell.angle_alpha   90.00
_cell.angle_beta   90.00
_cell.angle_gamma   90.00
#
_symmetry.space_group_name_H-M   'P 1'
#
loop_
_entity.id
_entity.type
_entity.pdbx_description
1 polymer ?
#
loop_
_entity_poly.entity_id
_entity_poly.type
_entity_poly.pdbx_seq_one_letter_code
_entity_poly.pdbx_strand_id
1 'polypeptide(L)' 'MKRVSWPGRDELKESTIVVLVTVAVITVILFIVDKILDLGIKGIIQSLG' A
#
# COMPACT_ATOMS: atom_id res chain seq x y z
N MET A 1 -6.06 23.06 -29.20
CA MET A 1 -5.92 21.75 -28.55
C MET A 1 -7.28 21.37 -27.98
N LYS A 2 -8.12 20.66 -28.74
CA LYS A 2 -9.57 20.48 -28.47
C LYS A 2 -9.97 19.00 -28.38
N ARG A 3 -9.03 18.14 -27.95
CA ARG A 3 -9.21 16.67 -27.89
C ARG A 3 -8.51 16.02 -26.70
N VAL A 4 -8.56 16.64 -25.53
CA VAL A 4 -8.32 15.93 -24.28
C VAL A 4 -9.44 16.34 -23.33
N SER A 5 -10.31 15.40 -22.99
CA SER A 5 -11.31 15.56 -21.95
C SER A 5 -10.58 15.58 -20.62
N TRP A 6 -10.04 16.75 -20.25
CA TRP A 6 -9.49 16.91 -18.92
C TRP A 6 -10.65 16.83 -17.92
N PRO A 7 -10.60 15.88 -16.98
CA PRO A 7 -11.67 15.68 -16.02
C PRO A 7 -11.84 16.90 -15.11
N GLY A 8 -13.05 17.05 -14.59
CA GLY A 8 -13.36 18.10 -13.62
C GLY A 8 -12.57 17.92 -12.32
N ARG A 9 -12.45 18.99 -11.51
CA ARG A 9 -11.74 18.92 -10.21
C ARG A 9 -12.33 17.87 -9.26
N ASP A 10 -13.61 17.58 -9.37
CA ASP A 10 -14.29 16.61 -8.49
C ASP A 10 -13.97 15.16 -8.89
N GLU A 11 -13.90 14.86 -10.19
CA GLU A 11 -13.49 13.55 -10.71
C GLU A 11 -12.02 13.23 -10.35
N LEU A 12 -11.17 14.26 -10.30
CA LEU A 12 -9.78 14.13 -9.85
C LEU A 12 -9.68 13.80 -8.35
N LYS A 13 -10.55 14.35 -7.52
CA LYS A 13 -10.60 14.05 -6.08
C LYS A 13 -11.07 12.63 -5.82
N GLU A 14 -12.09 12.18 -6.53
CA GLU A 14 -12.61 10.81 -6.41
C GLU A 14 -11.51 9.79 -6.75
N SER A 15 -10.81 10.01 -7.87
CA SER A 15 -9.68 9.17 -8.26
C SER A 15 -8.55 9.17 -7.22
N THR A 16 -8.25 10.33 -6.62
CA THR A 16 -7.21 10.46 -5.59
C THR A 16 -7.59 9.73 -4.29
N ILE A 17 -8.86 9.81 -3.89
CA ILE A 17 -9.37 9.09 -2.71
C ILE A 17 -9.21 7.59 -2.89
N VAL A 18 -9.56 7.05 -4.06
CA VAL A 18 -9.38 5.62 -4.36
C VAL A 18 -7.91 5.22 -4.23
N VAL A 19 -7.00 6.01 -4.80
CA VAL A 19 -5.55 5.75 -4.71
C VAL A 19 -5.06 5.80 -3.26
N LEU A 20 -5.51 6.75 -2.46
CA LEU A 20 -5.12 6.84 -1.05
C LEU A 20 -5.58 5.61 -0.26
N VAL A 21 -6.80 5.13 -0.51
CA VAL A 21 -7.33 3.94 0.15
C VAL A 21 -6.54 2.69 -0.28
N THR A 22 -6.27 2.52 -1.58
CA THR A 22 -5.53 1.35 -2.05
C THR A 22 -4.10 1.32 -1.52
N VAL A 23 -3.40 2.46 -1.50
CA VAL A 23 -2.06 2.57 -0.92
C VAL A 23 -2.09 2.26 0.57
N ALA A 24 -3.06 2.81 1.33
CA ALA A 24 -3.19 2.52 2.76
C ALA A 24 -3.39 1.02 3.04
N VAL A 25 -4.22 0.34 2.26
CA VAL A 25 -4.43 -1.11 2.37
C VAL A 25 -3.13 -1.88 2.09
N ILE A 26 -2.42 -1.53 1.02
CA ILE A 26 -1.14 -2.16 0.67
C ILE A 26 -0.12 -1.96 1.80
N THR A 27 -0.02 -0.75 2.35
CA THR A 27 0.89 -0.46 3.47
C THR A 27 0.60 -1.32 4.69
N VAL A 28 -0.68 -1.51 5.06
CA VAL A 28 -1.06 -2.38 6.18
C VAL A 28 -0.65 -3.83 5.92
N ILE A 29 -0.85 -4.33 4.70
CA ILE A 29 -0.46 -5.70 4.33
C ILE A 29 1.05 -5.88 4.44
N LEU A 30 1.84 -4.96 3.89
CA LEU A 30 3.30 -5.01 3.96
C LEU A 30 3.78 -4.98 5.41
N PHE A 31 3.20 -4.13 6.25
CA PHE A 31 3.53 -4.07 7.67
C PHE A 31 3.30 -5.41 8.38
N ILE A 32 2.20 -6.11 8.07
CA ILE A 32 1.91 -7.43 8.65
C ILE A 32 2.96 -8.44 8.18
N VAL A 33 3.29 -8.45 6.89
CA VAL A 33 4.30 -9.36 6.32
C VAL A 33 5.66 -9.13 6.96
N ASP A 34 6.09 -7.88 7.11
CA ASP A 34 7.37 -7.53 7.75
C ASP A 34 7.42 -8.04 9.19
N LYS A 35 6.32 -7.88 9.96
CA LYS A 35 6.23 -8.40 11.33
C LYS A 35 6.31 -9.93 11.39
N ILE A 36 5.66 -10.62 10.46
CA ILE A 36 5.71 -12.09 10.39
C ILE A 36 7.13 -12.55 10.07
N LEU A 37 7.79 -11.90 9.11
CA LEU A 37 9.16 -12.22 8.74
C LEU A 37 10.13 -11.95 9.91
N ASP A 38 10.01 -10.83 10.59
CA ASP A 38 10.81 -10.52 11.79
C ASP A 38 10.67 -11.59 12.88
N LEU A 39 9.45 -12.06 13.14
CA LEU A 39 9.18 -13.11 14.11
C LEU A 39 9.74 -14.47 13.65
N GLY A 40 9.55 -14.81 12.37
CA GLY A 40 10.06 -16.04 11.78
C GLY A 40 11.59 -16.09 11.81
N ILE A 41 12.27 -15.01 11.41
CA ILE A 41 13.72 -14.91 11.42
C ILE A 41 14.26 -15.00 12.85
N LYS A 42 13.66 -14.30 13.81
CA LYS A 42 14.06 -14.41 15.23
C LYS A 42 13.92 -15.84 15.74
N GLY A 43 12.83 -16.53 15.39
CA GLY A 43 12.63 -17.94 15.76
C GLY A 43 13.67 -18.88 15.16
N ILE A 44 14.03 -18.68 13.88
CA ILE A 44 15.06 -19.49 13.22
C ILE A 44 16.43 -19.25 13.86
N ILE A 45 16.81 -17.98 14.10
CA ILE A 45 18.11 -17.63 14.70
C ILE A 45 18.24 -18.25 16.09
N GLN A 46 17.18 -18.22 16.91
CA GLN A 46 17.17 -18.84 18.24
C GLN A 46 17.24 -20.38 18.21
N SER A 47 16.80 -21.01 17.12
CA SER A 47 16.91 -22.47 16.95
C SER A 47 18.28 -22.92 16.42
N LEU A 48 19.06 -22.01 15.82
CA LEU A 48 20.31 -22.34 15.15
C LEU A 48 21.56 -22.01 16.00
N GLY A 49 21.42 -21.12 17.00
CA GLY A 49 22.43 -20.84 18.03
C GLY A 49 22.12 -21.54 19.34
#